data_AF-A0A7X0RNP1-F1
#
_entry.id   AF-A0A7X0RNP1-F1
#
_cell.length_a   1.000
_cell.length_b   1.000
_cell.length_c   1.000
_cell.angle_alpha   90.00
_cell.angle_beta   90.00
_cell.angle_gamma   90.00
#
_symmetry.space_group_name_H-M   'P 1'
#
loop_
_entity.id
_entity.type
_entity.pdbx_description
1 polymer ?
#
loop_
_entity_poly.entity_id
_entity_poly.type
_entity_poly.pdbx_seq_one_letter_code
_entity_poly.pdbx_strand_id
1 'polypeptide(L)' 'MILSAPDHTGEAGGSSPLIDRRLEEEIDTLRRRMTETFIREESFTSEPVMEISRMLDVKINEYMRQICVIR' A
#
# COMPACT_ATOMS: atom_id res chain seq x y z
N MET A 1 19.03 25.82 -20.45
CA MET A 1 18.75 25.37 -19.08
C MET A 1 17.47 26.05 -18.66
N ILE A 2 16.32 25.37 -18.81
CA ILE A 2 15.01 25.87 -18.39
C ILE A 2 14.50 24.86 -17.35
N LEU A 3 14.05 25.38 -16.22
CA LEU A 3 13.60 24.68 -15.01
C LEU A 3 12.23 23.99 -15.23
N SER A 4 12.02 22.90 -14.47
CA SER A 4 10.80 22.38 -13.79
C SER A 4 9.42 22.90 -14.25
N ALA A 5 8.34 22.12 -14.36
CA ALA A 5 7.96 20.76 -13.98
C ALA A 5 6.70 20.39 -14.81
N PRO A 6 6.31 19.11 -14.95
CA PRO A 6 4.96 18.79 -15.37
C PRO A 6 3.99 19.01 -14.20
N ASP A 7 3.20 20.08 -14.26
CA ASP A 7 1.97 20.20 -13.49
C ASP A 7 0.95 19.23 -14.11
N HIS A 8 0.96 17.98 -13.65
CA HIS A 8 -0.22 17.13 -13.79
C HIS A 8 -1.24 17.65 -12.79
N THR A 9 -1.92 18.72 -13.22
CA THR A 9 -3.14 19.24 -12.63
C THR A 9 -4.06 18.06 -12.33
N GLY A 10 -4.45 17.97 -11.06
CA GLY A 10 -5.17 16.85 -10.46
C GLY A 10 -6.34 16.36 -11.31
N GLU A 11 -6.24 15.08 -11.68
CA GLU A 11 -7.34 14.32 -12.23
C GLU A 11 -8.47 14.30 -11.21
N ALA A 12 -9.66 14.61 -11.71
CA ALA A 12 -10.91 14.66 -11.01
C ALA A 12 -11.12 13.40 -10.16
N GLY A 13 -11.69 13.61 -8.96
CA GLY A 13 -12.22 12.55 -8.12
C GLY A 13 -13.27 11.73 -8.88
N GLY A 14 -12.80 10.72 -9.59
CA GLY A 14 -13.60 9.57 -9.94
C GLY A 14 -13.90 8.84 -8.66
N SER A 15 -15.15 8.93 -8.22
CA SER A 15 -15.73 8.02 -7.23
C SER A 15 -15.77 6.62 -7.83
N SER A 16 -14.60 6.01 -8.00
CA SER A 16 -14.45 4.56 -8.14
C SER A 16 -15.07 3.93 -6.89
N PRO A 17 -15.57 2.67 -6.99
CA PRO A 17 -16.33 2.03 -5.91
C PRO A 17 -15.60 2.27 -4.60
N LEU A 18 -16.34 2.61 -3.55
CA LEU A 18 -15.89 3.07 -2.22
C LEU A 18 -14.92 2.08 -1.56
N ILE A 19 -13.76 1.88 -2.17
CA ILE A 19 -12.63 1.16 -1.65
C ILE A 19 -12.19 2.02 -0.48
N ASP A 20 -12.28 1.43 0.71
CA ASP A 20 -12.06 2.15 1.94
C ASP A 20 -10.65 2.76 1.90
N ARG A 21 -10.56 4.09 1.72
CA ARG A 21 -9.28 4.81 1.58
C ARG A 21 -8.34 4.51 2.74
N ARG A 22 -8.92 4.22 3.91
CA ARG A 22 -8.22 3.79 5.11
C ARG A 22 -7.47 2.48 4.92
N LEU A 23 -8.04 1.54 4.17
CA LEU A 23 -7.43 0.24 3.91
C LEU A 23 -6.22 0.37 2.97
N GLU A 24 -6.30 1.27 1.99
CA GLU A 24 -5.16 1.64 1.13
C GLU A 24 -4.02 2.24 1.96
N GLU A 25 -4.34 3.18 2.87
CA GLU A 25 -3.37 3.78 3.79
C GLU A 25 -2.72 2.75 4.74
N GLU A 26 -3.50 1.79 5.24
CA GLU A 26 -2.99 0.69 6.06
C GLU A 26 -2.03 -0.22 5.27
N ILE A 27 -2.37 -0.57 4.04
CA ILE A 27 -1.51 -1.36 3.14
C ILE A 27 -0.20 -0.63 2.86
N ASP A 28 -0.27 0.67 2.55
CA ASP A 28 0.92 1.48 2.27
C ASP A 28 1.84 1.60 3.50
N THR A 29 1.24 1.81 4.67
CA THR A 29 1.98 1.84 5.95
C THR A 29 2.68 0.50 6.23
N LEU A 30 2.00 -0.62 6.00
CA LEU A 30 2.59 -1.95 6.19
C LEU A 30 3.73 -2.23 5.19
N ARG A 31 3.59 -1.78 3.94
CA ARG A 31 4.67 -1.87 2.93
C ARG A 31 5.92 -1.11 3.38
N ARG A 32 5.75 0.14 3.81
CA ARG A 32 6.86 0.97 4.33
C ARG A 32 7.56 0.30 5.51
N ARG A 33 6.77 -0.14 6.50
CA ARG A 33 7.32 -0.85 7.68
C ARG A 33 8.04 -2.13 7.32
N MET A 34 7.53 -2.91 6.36
CA MET A 34 8.19 -4.13 5.91
C MET A 34 9.54 -3.82 5.26
N THR A 35 9.60 -2.79 4.41
CA THR A 35 10.84 -2.33 3.78
C THR A 35 11.86 -1.83 4.80
N GLU A 36 11.44 -1.00 5.76
CA GLU A 36 12.33 -0.50 6.82
C GLU A 36 12.86 -1.65 7.70
N THR A 37 12.00 -2.61 8.04
CA THR A 37 12.40 -3.78 8.82
C THR A 37 13.35 -4.67 8.03
N PHE A 38 13.09 -4.88 6.74
CA PHE A 38 13.99 -5.63 5.87
C PHE A 38 15.38 -4.97 5.79
N ILE A 39 15.45 -3.65 5.63
CA ILE A 39 16.72 -2.91 5.60
C ILE A 39 17.48 -3.10 6.92
N ARG A 40 16.78 -3.11 8.06
CA ARG A 40 17.40 -3.28 9.38
C ARG A 40 17.90 -4.70 9.63
N GLU A 41 17.11 -5.70 9.26
CA GLU A 41 17.42 -7.11 9.51
C GLU A 41 18.30 -7.74 8.42
N GLU A 42 18.43 -7.07 7.25
CA GLU A 42 19.09 -7.56 6.03
C GLU A 42 18.59 -8.93 5.56
N SER A 43 17.37 -9.32 5.98
CA SER A 43 16.85 -10.65 5.74
C SER A 43 15.34 -10.66 5.54
N PHE A 44 14.93 -11.19 4.40
CA PHE A 44 13.51 -11.38 4.05
C PHE A 44 12.84 -12.48 4.86
N THR A 45 13.60 -13.42 5.41
CA THR A 45 13.09 -14.55 6.19
C THR A 45 13.20 -14.32 7.69
N SER A 46 13.67 -13.13 8.12
CA SER A 46 13.64 -12.74 9.52
C SER A 46 12.19 -12.75 10.03
N GLU A 47 12.01 -13.26 11.23
CA GLU A 47 10.69 -13.33 11.89
C GLU A 47 9.92 -12.00 11.87
N PRO A 48 10.51 -10.82 12.15
CA PRO A 48 9.78 -9.56 12.09
C PRO A 48 9.35 -9.16 10.67
N VAL A 49 10.16 -9.42 9.63
CA VAL A 49 9.75 -9.15 8.24
C VAL A 49 8.63 -10.09 7.81
N MET A 50 8.73 -11.37 8.20
CA MET A 50 7.71 -12.38 7.92
C MET A 50 6.38 -12.05 8.61
N GLU A 51 6.40 -11.53 9.84
CA GLU A 51 5.19 -11.12 10.55
C GLU A 51 4.52 -9.93 9.86
N ILE A 52 5.28 -8.89 9.49
CA ILE A 52 4.74 -7.75 8.75
C ILE A 52 4.19 -8.18 7.38
N SER A 53 4.87 -9.11 6.71
CA SER A 53 4.41 -9.69 5.44
C SER A 53 3.05 -10.39 5.59
N ARG A 54 2.89 -11.21 6.64
CA ARG A 54 1.59 -11.85 6.94
C ARG A 54 0.49 -10.82 7.20
N MET A 55 0.79 -9.77 7.97
CA MET A 55 -0.17 -8.69 8.23
C MET A 55 -0.57 -7.95 6.94
N LEU A 56 0.41 -7.69 6.07
CA LEU A 56 0.19 -7.06 4.77
C LEU A 56 -0.71 -7.92 3.88
N ASP A 57 -0.47 -9.23 3.85
CA ASP A 57 -1.27 -10.18 3.06
C ASP A 57 -2.74 -10.18 3.52
N VAL A 58 -3.00 -10.17 4.84
CA VAL A 58 -4.36 -10.05 5.39
C VAL A 58 -5.07 -8.79 4.88
N LYS A 59 -4.39 -7.64 4.88
CA LYS A 59 -4.96 -6.37 4.42
C LYS A 59 -5.18 -6.32 2.92
N ILE A 60 -4.27 -6.89 2.13
CA ILE A 60 -4.46 -7.06 0.68
C ILE A 60 -5.66 -7.96 0.42
N ASN A 61 -5.78 -9.08 1.11
CA ASN A 61 -6.92 -9.99 0.95
C ASN A 61 -8.24 -9.30 1.31
N GLU A 62 -8.26 -8.47 2.35
CA GLU A 62 -9.42 -7.64 2.69
C GLU A 62 -9.77 -6.66 1.58
N TYR A 63 -8.77 -5.97 1.03
CA TYR A 63 -8.93 -5.02 -0.05
C TYR A 63 -9.48 -5.68 -1.32
N MET A 64 -8.91 -6.82 -1.69
CA MET A 64 -9.35 -7.62 -2.82
C MET A 64 -10.79 -8.11 -2.64
N ARG A 65 -11.19 -8.52 -1.42
CA ARG A 65 -12.58 -8.88 -1.11
C ARG A 65 -13.52 -7.68 -1.26
N GLN A 66 -13.16 -6.50 -0.77
CA GLN A 66 -13.99 -5.31 -0.93
C GLN A 66 -14.17 -4.94 -2.40
N ILE A 67 -13.11 -5.03 -3.21
CA ILE A 67 -13.18 -4.82 -4.66
C ILE A 67 -14.07 -5.86 -5.34
N CYS A 68 -13.95 -7.13 -4.95
CA CYS A 68 -14.69 -8.22 -5.58
C CYS A 68 -16.18 -8.27 -5.17
N VAL A 69 -16.54 -7.82 -3.97
CA VAL A 69 -17.94 -7.77 -3.52
C VAL A 69 -18.73 -6.63 -4.18
N ILE A 70 -18.05 -5.59 -4.65
CA ILE A 70 -18.66 -4.42 -5.32
C ILE A 70 -18.70 -4.60 -6.86
N ARG A 71 -18.28 -5.76 -7.39
CA ARG A 71 -18.35 -6.10 -8.82
C ARG A 71 -19.29 -7.27 -9.09
#